data_AF-A0A0A2B516-F1
#
_entry.id   AF-A0A0A2B516-F1
#
_cell.length_a   1.000
_cell.length_b   1.000
_cell.length_c   1.000
_cell.angle_alpha   90.00
_cell.angle_beta   90.00
_cell.angle_gamma   90.00
#
_symmetry.space_group_name_H-M   'P 1'
#
loop_
_entity.id
_entity.type
_entity.pdbx_description
1 polymer ?
#
loop_
_entity_poly.entity_id
_entity_poly.type
_entity_poly.pdbx_seq_one_letter_code
_entity_poly.pdbx_strand_id
1 'polypeptide(L)' 'MFPTETRPYIDESVSYDSYPQNAEKVNGRWAMIGLVALVGAYVSTGQIIPGIF' A
#
# COMPACT_ATOMS: atom_id res chain seq x y z
N MET A 1 -39.56 -24.48 -18.89
CA MET A 1 -38.84 -23.70 -17.86
C MET A 1 -37.40 -23.57 -18.32
N PHE A 2 -36.88 -22.36 -18.47
CA PHE A 2 -35.48 -22.13 -18.85
C PHE A 2 -34.57 -22.29 -17.62
N PRO A 3 -33.35 -22.84 -17.75
CA PRO A 3 -32.43 -22.95 -16.64
C PRO A 3 -31.93 -21.56 -16.22
N THR A 4 -32.07 -21.23 -14.93
CA THR A 4 -31.43 -20.05 -14.33
C THR A 4 -29.94 -20.33 -14.19
N GLU A 5 -29.11 -19.44 -14.73
CA GLU A 5 -27.64 -19.56 -14.68
C GLU A 5 -27.10 -19.50 -13.25
N THR A 6 -26.05 -20.29 -12.98
CA THR A 6 -25.36 -20.33 -11.68
C THR A 6 -24.65 -19.01 -11.45
N ARG A 7 -25.06 -18.29 -10.40
CA ARG A 7 -24.40 -17.05 -9.99
C ARG A 7 -23.03 -17.40 -9.38
N PRO A 8 -21.91 -16.88 -9.90
CA PRO A 8 -20.62 -17.05 -9.24
C PRO A 8 -20.69 -16.43 -7.85
N TYR A 9 -20.50 -17.25 -6.81
CA TYR A 9 -20.38 -16.79 -5.43
C TYR A 9 -18.91 -16.45 -5.18
N ILE A 10 -18.60 -15.16 -5.15
CA ILE A 10 -17.31 -14.69 -4.66
C ILE A 10 -17.37 -14.73 -3.13
N ASP A 11 -16.67 -15.71 -2.55
CA ASP A 11 -16.55 -15.78 -1.10
C ASP A 11 -15.53 -14.74 -0.63
N GLU A 12 -16.02 -13.54 -0.31
CA GLU A 12 -15.24 -12.43 0.22
C GLU A 12 -14.58 -12.77 1.57
N SER A 13 -15.06 -13.81 2.26
CA SER A 13 -14.49 -14.28 3.53
C SER A 13 -13.21 -15.11 3.35
N VAL A 14 -12.99 -15.65 2.14
CA VAL A 14 -11.71 -16.24 1.70
C VAL A 14 -11.02 -15.19 0.85
N SER A 15 -10.59 -14.10 1.49
CA SER A 15 -9.66 -13.16 0.88
C SER A 15 -8.37 -13.92 0.56
N TYR A 16 -8.28 -14.47 -0.65
CA TYR A 16 -7.01 -14.65 -1.33
C TYR A 16 -6.50 -13.22 -1.59
N ASP A 17 -6.09 -12.52 -0.53
CA ASP A 17 -5.13 -11.42 -0.61
C ASP A 17 -3.90 -12.07 -1.22
N SER A 18 -3.91 -12.10 -2.55
CA SER A 18 -2.87 -12.73 -3.32
C SER A 18 -1.57 -12.09 -2.85
N TYR A 19 -0.58 -12.93 -2.54
CA TYR A 19 0.73 -12.51 -2.04
C TYR A 19 1.26 -11.18 -2.66
N PRO A 20 1.07 -10.90 -3.98
CA PRO A 20 1.40 -9.60 -4.57
C PRO A 20 0.71 -8.37 -3.93
N GLN A 21 -0.58 -8.40 -3.62
CA GLN A 21 -1.35 -7.26 -3.11
C GLN A 21 -0.86 -6.86 -1.71
N ASN A 22 -0.47 -7.83 -0.89
CA ASN A 22 0.14 -7.56 0.41
C ASN A 22 1.53 -6.93 0.26
N ALA A 23 2.33 -7.42 -0.70
CA ALA A 23 3.63 -6.83 -1.00
C ALA A 23 3.50 -5.38 -1.50
N GLU A 24 2.52 -5.09 -2.36
CA GLU A 24 2.21 -3.73 -2.83
C GLU A 24 1.78 -2.81 -1.68
N LYS A 25 0.89 -3.28 -0.79
CA LYS A 25 0.46 -2.52 0.40
C LYS A 25 1.64 -2.23 1.33
N VAL A 26 2.54 -3.19 1.54
CA VAL A 26 3.74 -3.01 2.39
C VAL A 26 4.70 -2.01 1.75
N ASN A 27 5.00 -2.15 0.46
CA ASN A 27 5.88 -1.22 -0.26
C ASN A 27 5.33 0.22 -0.26
N GLY A 28 4.01 0.38 -0.46
CA GLY A 28 3.35 1.68 -0.37
C GLY A 28 3.49 2.34 1.00
N ARG A 29 3.37 1.57 2.09
CA ARG A 29 3.55 2.09 3.46
C ARG A 29 4.98 2.56 3.73
N TRP A 30 5.98 1.80 3.30
CA TRP A 30 7.39 2.19 3.43
C TRP A 30 7.68 3.47 2.64
N ALA A 31 7.14 3.61 1.43
CA ALA A 31 7.29 4.83 0.63
C ALA A 31 6.67 6.05 1.31
N MET A 32 5.49 5.91 1.92
CA MET A 32 4.82 7.00 2.64
C MET A 32 5.63 7.45 3.87
N ILE A 33 6.22 6.51 4.61
CA ILE A 33 7.11 6.83 5.74
C ILE A 33 8.35 7.58 5.24
N GLY A 34 8.96 7.17 4.12
CA GLY A 34 10.10 7.86 3.52
C GLY A 34 9.80 9.31 3.14
N LEU A 35 8.61 9.58 2.59
CA LEU A 35 8.17 10.94 2.27
C LEU A 35 7.98 11.78 3.54
N VAL A 36 7.29 11.25 4.54
CA VAL A 36 7.06 11.96 5.82
C VAL A 36 8.38 12.22 6.53
N ALA A 37 9.32 11.27 6.50
CA ALA A 37 10.66 11.44 7.05
C ALA A 37 11.45 12.52 6.32
N LEU A 38 11.36 12.60 4.99
CA LEU A 38 11.99 13.65 4.19
C LEU A 38 11.42 15.03 4.52
N VAL A 39 10.10 15.15 4.61
CA VAL A 39 9.43 16.40 5.01
C VAL A 39 9.81 16.77 6.45
N GLY A 40 9.82 15.80 7.35
CA GLY A 40 10.25 15.99 8.74
C GLY A 40 11.72 16.41 8.85
N ALA A 41 12.62 15.85 8.05
CA ALA A 41 14.02 16.25 7.97
C ALA A 41 14.16 17.70 7.48
N TYR A 42 13.41 18.09 6.45
CA TYR A 42 13.38 19.46 5.95
C TYR A 42 12.87 20.46 7.01
N VAL A 43 11.79 20.13 7.73
CA VAL A 43 11.23 21.02 8.77
C VAL A 43 12.14 21.10 9.99
N SER A 44 12.78 19.99 10.39
CA SER A 44 13.63 19.96 11.59
C SER A 44 15.03 20.53 11.38
N THR A 45 15.61 20.36 10.19
CA THR A 45 17.01 20.75 9.90
C THR A 45 17.13 21.88 8.86
N GLY A 46 16.05 22.29 8.21
CA GLY A 46 16.06 23.26 7.13
C GLY A 46 16.68 22.75 5.82
N GLN A 47 17.10 21.48 5.80
CA GLN A 47 17.80 20.83 4.69
C GLN A 47 17.07 19.56 4.28
N ILE A 48 16.97 19.31 2.97
CA ILE A 48 16.36 18.08 2.44
C ILE A 48 17.23 16.86 2.77
N ILE A 49 18.55 17.07 2.90
CA ILE A 49 19.51 16.06 3.36
C ILE A 49 20.40 16.71 4.43
N PRO A 50 20.19 16.41 5.73
CA PRO A 50 21.08 16.91 6.78
C PRO A 50 22.47 16.29 6.65
N GLY A 51 23.51 17.12 6.55
CA GLY A 51 24.92 16.67 6.64
C GLY A 51 25.67 16.36 5.33
N ILE A 52 25.18 16.82 4.16
CA ILE A 52 25.97 16.82 2.90
C ILE A 52 26.75 18.15 2.68
N PHE A 53 26.69 19.08 3.64
CA PHE A 53 27.56 20.26 3.71
C PHE A 53 28.15 20.40 5.11
#